data_AF-A0A966Q289-F1
#
_entry.id   AF-A0A966Q289-F1
#
_cell.length_a   1.000
_cell.length_b   1.000
_cell.length_c   1.000
_cell.angle_alpha   90.00
_cell.angle_beta   90.00
_cell.angle_gamma   90.00
#
_symmetry.space_group_name_H-M   'P 1'
#
loop_
_entity.id
_entity.type
_entity.pdbx_description
1 polymer ?
#
loop_
_entity_poly.entity_id
_entity_poly.type
_entity_poly.pdbx_seq_one_letter_code
_entity_poly.pdbx_strand_id
1 'polypeptide(L)'
;MSLYIDKKYVSLLAPKLQQFKVRGEFLWNFRCPVCGDSHKNKIKARGYIYKRKDNFSFMCHNCGTSMSFVKFLKVEDPHLYKEYLLEKYSNQNTEPKIDITEFVTKPSFKLVPKDINLPTIQCLSDEHPAKQYLINRHIPKKAFL
;
A
#
# COMPACT_ATOMS: atom_id res chain seq x y z
N MET A 1 21.68 -0.38 7.76
CA MET A 1 21.77 -1.83 8.10
C MET A 1 20.67 -2.71 7.47
N SER A 2 19.49 -2.20 7.07
CA SER A 2 18.41 -3.05 6.51
C SER A 2 18.75 -3.75 5.18
N LEU A 3 19.39 -3.06 4.23
CA LEU A 3 19.63 -3.60 2.88
C LEU A 3 20.52 -4.84 2.84
N TYR A 4 21.47 -4.98 3.77
CA TYR A 4 22.34 -6.16 3.86
C TYR A 4 21.53 -7.40 4.25
N ILE A 5 20.68 -7.26 5.28
CA ILE A 5 19.76 -8.32 5.71
C ILE A 5 18.83 -8.65 4.54
N ASP A 6 18.20 -7.66 3.92
CA ASP A 6 17.30 -7.90 2.79
C ASP A 6 18.00 -8.68 1.65
N LYS A 7 19.26 -8.35 1.34
CA LYS A 7 20.06 -9.02 0.31
C LYS A 7 20.39 -10.47 0.69
N LYS A 8 20.75 -10.72 1.95
CA LYS A 8 20.95 -12.07 2.49
C LYS A 8 19.70 -12.93 2.28
N TYR A 9 18.53 -12.42 2.61
CA TYR A 9 17.27 -13.17 2.49
C TYR A 9 16.82 -13.37 1.04
N VAL A 10 17.15 -12.46 0.12
CA VAL A 10 16.98 -12.72 -1.32
C VAL A 10 17.84 -13.92 -1.75
N SER A 11 19.09 -14.00 -1.29
CA SER A 11 19.99 -15.13 -1.59
C SER A 11 19.52 -16.44 -0.97
N LEU A 12 18.98 -16.42 0.25
CA LEU A 12 18.40 -17.60 0.89
C LEU A 12 17.13 -18.09 0.18
N LEU A 13 16.34 -17.18 -0.39
CA LEU A 13 15.14 -17.52 -1.16
C LEU A 13 15.48 -18.04 -2.57
N ALA A 14 16.65 -17.70 -3.12
CA ALA A 14 17.04 -17.99 -4.51
C ALA A 14 16.83 -19.45 -4.96
N PRO A 15 17.18 -20.49 -4.17
CA PRO A 15 16.99 -21.89 -4.58
C PRO A 15 15.52 -22.29 -4.75
N LYS A 16 14.59 -21.57 -4.11
CA LYS A 16 13.14 -21.82 -4.21
C LYS A 16 12.53 -21.15 -5.45
N LEU A 17 13.23 -20.20 -6.05
CA LEU A 17 12.77 -19.43 -7.20
C LEU A 17 13.30 -20.04 -8.50
N GLN A 18 12.39 -20.38 -9.42
CA GLN A 18 12.78 -20.94 -10.71
C GLN A 18 13.47 -19.90 -11.59
N GLN A 19 14.54 -20.31 -12.28
CA GLN A 19 15.31 -19.48 -13.21
C GLN A 19 15.90 -18.22 -12.57
N PHE A 20 16.28 -18.32 -11.30
CA PHE A 20 16.90 -17.23 -10.58
C PHE A 20 18.24 -16.83 -11.20
N LYS A 21 18.39 -15.54 -11.49
CA LYS A 21 19.58 -14.92 -12.07
C LYS A 21 19.88 -13.61 -11.38
N VAL A 22 21.12 -13.43 -10.95
CA VAL A 22 21.65 -12.15 -10.51
C VAL A 22 21.96 -11.30 -11.74
N ARG A 23 21.43 -10.08 -11.82
CA ARG A 23 21.64 -9.14 -12.94
C ARG A 23 22.46 -7.92 -12.56
N GLY A 24 22.56 -7.64 -11.26
CA GLY A 24 23.39 -6.60 -10.70
C GLY A 24 23.44 -6.74 -9.19
N GLU A 25 24.10 -5.81 -8.51
CA GLU A 25 24.26 -5.85 -7.06
C GLU A 25 22.93 -5.90 -6.29
N PHE A 26 21.92 -5.20 -6.83
CA PHE A 26 20.60 -5.03 -6.24
C PHE A 26 19.47 -5.34 -7.23
N LEU A 27 19.72 -6.24 -8.17
CA LEU A 27 18.78 -6.60 -9.22
C LEU A 27 18.83 -8.11 -9.50
N TRP A 28 17.70 -8.77 -9.32
CA TRP A 28 17.52 -10.20 -9.55
C TRP A 28 16.34 -10.45 -10.46
N ASN A 29 16.46 -11.45 -11.33
CA ASN A 29 15.43 -11.87 -12.27
C ASN A 29 15.10 -13.35 -12.06
N PHE A 30 13.83 -13.69 -12.13
CA PHE A 30 13.35 -15.07 -11.97
C PHE A 30 11.95 -15.23 -12.57
N ARG A 31 11.52 -16.47 -12.73
CA ARG A 31 10.16 -16.80 -13.18
C ARG A 31 9.17 -16.40 -12.09
N CYS A 32 8.16 -15.62 -12.46
CA CYS A 32 7.15 -15.15 -11.52
C CYS A 32 6.40 -16.33 -10.90
N PRO A 33 6.43 -16.52 -9.57
CA PRO A 33 5.71 -17.61 -8.90
C PRO A 33 4.19 -17.43 -8.91
N VAL A 34 3.70 -16.19 -9.00
CA VAL A 34 2.26 -15.87 -9.02
C VAL A 34 1.58 -16.28 -10.32
N CYS A 35 2.20 -15.99 -11.48
CA CYS A 35 1.59 -16.25 -12.79
C CYS A 35 2.29 -17.34 -13.61
N GLY A 36 3.41 -17.89 -13.14
CA GLY A 36 4.19 -18.88 -13.88
C GLY A 36 4.87 -18.36 -15.15
N ASP A 37 4.79 -17.05 -15.43
CA ASP A 37 5.32 -16.42 -16.66
C ASP A 37 4.71 -17.00 -17.95
N SER A 38 5.54 -17.37 -18.95
CA SER A 38 5.07 -17.88 -20.23
C SER A 38 4.99 -19.41 -20.20
N HIS A 39 3.83 -19.94 -20.59
CA HIS A 39 3.67 -21.37 -20.89
C HIS A 39 4.29 -21.76 -22.24
N LYS A 40 4.29 -20.83 -23.21
CA LYS A 40 4.87 -21.06 -24.55
C LYS A 40 6.39 -21.09 -24.53
N ASN A 41 7.02 -20.15 -23.83
CA ASN A 41 8.47 -20.10 -23.72
C ASN A 41 8.89 -20.32 -22.26
N LYS A 42 9.38 -21.53 -22.00
CA LYS A 42 9.81 -21.95 -20.66
C LYS A 42 10.94 -21.09 -20.09
N ILE A 43 11.75 -20.42 -20.92
CA ILE A 43 12.95 -19.65 -20.52
C ILE A 43 12.61 -18.19 -20.16
N LYS A 44 11.39 -17.71 -20.47
CA LYS A 44 11.00 -16.34 -20.13
C LYS A 44 10.81 -16.19 -18.62
N ALA A 45 11.50 -15.17 -18.08
CA ALA A 45 11.46 -14.76 -16.69
C ALA A 45 11.29 -13.22 -16.63
N ARG A 46 10.14 -12.78 -16.12
CA ARG A 46 9.69 -11.38 -16.03
C ARG A 46 9.40 -10.96 -14.59
N GLY A 47 9.72 -11.80 -13.61
CA GLY A 47 9.74 -11.44 -12.20
C GLY A 47 11.08 -10.80 -11.85
N TYR A 48 11.03 -9.70 -11.11
CA TYR A 48 12.21 -8.97 -10.68
C TYR A 48 12.11 -8.61 -9.20
N ILE A 49 13.23 -8.75 -8.49
CA ILE A 49 13.47 -8.07 -7.22
C ILE A 49 14.50 -6.99 -7.47
N TYR A 50 14.21 -5.76 -7.05
CA TYR A 50 15.07 -4.61 -7.30
C TYR A 50 15.02 -3.61 -6.15
N LYS A 51 16.07 -2.80 -6.01
CA LYS A 51 16.12 -1.70 -5.03
C LYS A 51 15.21 -0.55 -5.44
N ARG A 52 14.35 -0.13 -4.51
CA ARG A 52 13.54 1.07 -4.59
C ARG A 52 13.79 1.91 -3.34
N LYS A 53 14.53 3.01 -3.49
CA LYS A 53 15.07 3.80 -2.37
C LYS A 53 15.89 2.88 -1.45
N ASP A 54 15.49 2.71 -0.19
CA ASP A 54 16.22 1.93 0.81
C ASP A 54 15.68 0.52 1.04
N ASN A 55 14.70 0.08 0.25
CA ASN A 55 14.08 -1.24 0.40
C ASN A 55 14.06 -2.01 -0.94
N PHE A 56 13.92 -3.33 -0.88
CA PHE A 56 13.65 -4.13 -2.08
C PHE A 56 12.15 -4.26 -2.35
N SER A 57 11.82 -4.30 -3.64
CA SER A 57 10.46 -4.52 -4.15
C SER A 57 10.46 -5.62 -5.18
N PHE A 58 9.37 -6.39 -5.21
CA PHE A 58 9.06 -7.35 -6.26
C PHE A 58 8.13 -6.71 -7.29
N MET A 59 8.38 -6.98 -8.57
CA MET A 59 7.48 -6.65 -9.67
C MET A 59 7.52 -7.74 -10.73
N CYS A 60 6.36 -8.06 -11.31
CA CYS A 60 6.26 -8.89 -12.50
C CYS A 60 5.77 -8.08 -13.70
N HIS A 61 6.54 -8.05 -14.80
CA HIS A 61 6.13 -7.40 -16.06
C HIS A 61 5.18 -8.25 -16.92
N ASN A 62 4.78 -9.45 -16.47
CA ASN A 62 3.75 -10.25 -17.14
C ASN A 62 2.35 -9.95 -16.61
N CYS A 63 2.13 -10.24 -15.32
CA CYS A 63 0.82 -10.11 -14.67
C CYS A 63 0.63 -8.77 -13.94
N GLY A 64 1.65 -7.91 -13.90
CA GLY A 64 1.60 -6.61 -13.24
C GLY A 64 1.65 -6.66 -11.70
N THR A 65 1.75 -7.85 -11.09
CA THR A 65 1.83 -7.96 -9.63
C THR A 65 3.08 -7.24 -9.11
N SER A 66 2.89 -6.36 -8.13
CA SER A 66 3.97 -5.67 -7.43
C SER A 66 3.70 -5.63 -5.93
N MET A 67 4.74 -5.87 -5.13
CA MET A 67 4.67 -5.81 -3.68
C MET A 67 6.06 -5.56 -3.08
N SER A 68 6.13 -5.18 -1.80
CA SER A 68 7.41 -5.10 -1.09
C SER A 68 8.07 -6.48 -1.00
N PHE A 69 9.40 -6.52 -0.90
CA PHE A 69 10.13 -7.78 -0.71
C PHE A 69 9.66 -8.53 0.55
N VAL A 70 9.36 -7.81 1.63
CA VAL A 70 8.83 -8.38 2.88
C VAL A 70 7.51 -9.13 2.65
N LYS A 71 6.58 -8.54 1.88
CA LYS A 71 5.31 -9.18 1.54
C LYS A 71 5.51 -10.36 0.60
N PHE A 72 6.41 -10.23 -0.37
CA PHE A 72 6.78 -11.31 -1.27
C PHE A 72 7.34 -12.51 -0.51
N LEU A 73 8.31 -12.28 0.38
CA LEU A 73 8.91 -13.32 1.22
C LEU A 73 7.86 -14.04 2.07
N LYS A 74 6.89 -13.31 2.64
CA LYS A 74 5.78 -13.90 3.40
C LYS A 74 4.92 -14.86 2.58
N VAL A 75 4.73 -14.57 1.29
CA VAL A 75 3.91 -15.40 0.40
C VAL A 75 4.69 -16.62 -0.08
N GLU A 76 5.93 -16.44 -0.50
CA GLU A 76 6.76 -17.52 -1.05
C GLU A 76 7.30 -18.47 0.02
N ASP A 77 7.66 -17.94 1.18
CA ASP A 77 8.26 -18.71 2.27
C ASP A 77 7.92 -18.13 3.65
N PRO A 78 6.80 -18.56 4.25
CA PRO A 78 6.40 -18.12 5.58
C PRO A 78 7.40 -18.46 6.69
N HIS A 79 8.25 -19.48 6.51
CA HIS A 79 9.25 -19.85 7.51
C HIS A 79 10.43 -18.87 7.45
N LEU A 80 11.00 -18.67 6.27
CA LEU A 80 12.11 -17.73 6.04
C LEU A 80 11.68 -16.27 6.34
N TYR A 81 10.40 -15.95 6.16
CA TYR A 81 9.83 -14.67 6.60
C TYR A 81 9.91 -14.45 8.12
N LYS A 82 9.69 -15.49 8.94
CA LYS A 82 9.79 -15.37 10.41
C LYS A 82 11.24 -15.13 10.83
N GLU A 83 12.18 -15.85 10.23
CA GLU A 83 13.62 -15.65 10.46
C GLU A 83 14.04 -14.23 10.07
N TYR A 84 13.58 -13.75 8.91
CA TYR A 84 13.82 -12.40 8.44
C TYR A 84 13.36 -11.33 9.44
N LEU A 85 12.15 -11.48 9.99
CA LEU A 85 11.65 -10.55 11.00
C LEU A 85 12.53 -10.57 12.25
N LEU A 86 12.85 -11.75 12.79
CA LEU A 86 13.69 -11.88 13.98
C LEU A 86 15.06 -11.20 13.80
N GLU A 87 15.74 -11.46 12.67
CA GLU A 87 17.04 -10.87 12.38
C GLU A 87 16.96 -9.36 12.15
N LYS A 88 15.88 -8.88 11.52
CA LYS A 88 15.65 -7.46 11.30
C LYS A 88 15.40 -6.71 12.61
N TYR A 89 14.62 -7.27 13.52
CA TYR A 89 14.35 -6.68 14.83
C TYR A 89 15.56 -6.77 15.77
N SER A 90 16.28 -7.89 15.77
CA SER A 90 17.47 -8.07 16.62
C SER A 90 18.59 -7.08 16.27
N ASN A 91 18.74 -6.74 14.99
CA ASN A 91 19.73 -5.77 14.51
C ASN A 91 19.27 -4.30 14.64
N GLN A 92 18.04 -4.05 15.11
CA GLN A 92 17.52 -2.70 15.37
C GLN A 92 17.71 -2.25 16.83
N ASN A 93 18.33 -3.07 17.69
CA ASN A 93 18.53 -2.82 19.12
C ASN A 93 19.50 -1.66 19.47
N THR A 94 19.68 -0.68 18.59
CA THR A 94 20.45 0.55 18.87
C THR A 94 19.65 1.84 18.74
N GLU A 95 18.34 1.78 18.48
CA GLU A 95 17.50 2.98 18.60
C GLU A 95 16.48 2.82 19.74
N PRO A 96 16.38 3.82 20.64
CA PRO A 96 15.44 3.75 21.76
C PRO A 96 14.03 3.62 21.20
N LYS A 97 13.26 2.70 21.79
CA LYS A 97 11.82 2.59 21.53
C LYS A 97 11.20 3.96 21.77
N ILE A 98 10.76 4.62 20.70
CA ILE A 98 9.92 5.82 20.82
C ILE A 98 8.63 5.33 21.46
N ASP A 99 8.33 5.82 22.66
CA ASP A 99 7.11 5.49 23.37
C ASP A 99 5.94 6.11 22.60
N ILE A 100 5.21 5.27 21.85
CA ILE A 100 4.13 5.69 20.94
C ILE A 100 2.85 6.05 21.74
N THR A 101 2.92 6.05 23.07
CA THR A 101 1.79 6.36 23.95
C THR A 101 1.43 7.85 23.97
N GLU A 102 2.31 8.75 23.50
CA GLU A 102 2.08 10.19 23.59
C GLU A 102 1.35 10.85 22.39
N PHE A 103 1.11 10.16 21.26
CA PHE A 103 0.69 10.83 20.01
C PHE A 103 -0.66 10.41 19.43
N VAL A 104 -1.66 10.05 20.25
CA VAL A 104 -3.04 10.01 19.77
C VAL A 104 -3.98 10.78 20.69
N THR A 105 -3.77 12.08 20.80
CA THR A 105 -4.88 12.96 21.16
C THR A 105 -5.82 13.03 19.96
N LYS A 106 -7.06 12.53 20.11
CA LYS A 106 -8.08 12.69 19.07
C LYS A 106 -8.22 14.18 18.76
N PRO A 107 -8.23 14.59 17.48
CA PRO A 107 -8.45 15.98 17.14
C PRO A 107 -9.82 16.43 17.67
N SER A 108 -9.80 17.40 18.58
CA SER A 108 -11.01 18.07 19.06
C SER A 108 -11.44 19.08 18.02
N PHE A 109 -12.37 18.69 17.15
CA PHE A 109 -13.04 19.63 16.25
C PHE A 109 -13.94 20.54 17.10
N LYS A 110 -13.57 21.82 17.24
CA LYS A 110 -14.50 22.82 17.77
C LYS A 110 -15.61 22.97 16.75
N LEU A 111 -16.83 22.55 17.10
CA LEU A 111 -18.01 22.82 16.30
C LEU A 111 -18.16 24.34 16.25
N VAL A 112 -17.90 24.93 15.09
CA VAL A 112 -18.22 26.35 14.84
C VAL A 112 -19.73 26.48 14.95
N PRO A 113 -20.26 27.51 15.66
CA PRO A 113 -21.71 27.73 15.73
C PRO A 113 -22.31 27.78 14.32
N LYS A 114 -23.40 27.04 14.11
CA LYS A 114 -24.11 26.94 12.82
C LYS A 114 -24.99 28.17 12.50
N ASP A 115 -24.81 29.26 13.23
CA ASP A 115 -25.60 30.48 13.02
C ASP A 115 -24.99 31.31 11.90
N ILE A 116 -25.15 30.80 10.68
CA ILE A 116 -24.81 31.51 9.45
C ILE A 116 -26.08 32.25 9.02
N ASN A 117 -26.06 33.59 9.04
CA ASN A 117 -27.17 34.44 8.59
C ASN A 117 -27.21 34.50 7.05
N LEU A 118 -27.59 33.39 6.42
CA LEU A 118 -27.80 33.28 4.98
C LEU A 118 -29.27 32.94 4.69
N PRO A 119 -29.81 33.43 3.56
CA PRO A 119 -31.16 33.09 3.14
C PRO A 119 -31.24 31.59 2.84
N THR A 120 -32.23 30.95 3.43
CA THR A 120 -32.52 29.52 3.23
C THR A 120 -33.25 29.30 1.92
N ILE A 121 -33.29 28.06 1.43
CA ILE A 121 -33.98 27.74 0.17
C ILE A 121 -35.48 28.00 0.29
N GLN A 122 -36.02 27.93 1.51
CA GLN A 122 -37.41 28.30 1.80
C GLN A 122 -37.72 29.78 1.51
N CYS A 123 -36.76 30.68 1.73
CA CYS A 123 -36.91 32.11 1.48
C CYS A 123 -36.84 32.50 -0.01
N LEU A 124 -36.45 31.58 -0.89
CA LEU A 124 -36.36 31.81 -2.33
C LEU A 124 -37.74 31.72 -3.01
N SER A 125 -37.90 32.45 -4.11
CA SER A 125 -39.11 32.39 -4.94
C SER A 125 -39.33 30.98 -5.53
N ASP A 126 -40.58 30.64 -5.83
CA ASP A 126 -40.94 29.32 -6.39
C ASP A 126 -40.37 29.09 -7.81
N GLU A 127 -40.02 30.18 -8.50
CA GLU A 127 -39.36 30.17 -9.81
C GLU A 127 -37.85 30.00 -9.72
N HIS A 128 -37.27 30.10 -8.51
CA HIS A 128 -35.82 30.01 -8.35
C HIS A 128 -35.33 28.60 -8.72
N PRO A 129 -34.29 28.48 -9.57
CA PRO A 129 -33.84 27.18 -10.09
C PRO A 129 -33.45 26.20 -8.97
N ALA A 130 -32.88 26.69 -7.87
CA ALA A 130 -32.55 25.86 -6.70
C ALA A 130 -33.79 25.24 -6.03
N LYS A 131 -34.90 25.98 -5.93
CA LYS A 131 -36.13 25.49 -5.30
C LYS A 131 -36.87 24.53 -6.22
N GLN A 132 -36.93 24.84 -7.52
CA GLN A 132 -37.46 23.95 -8.55
C GLN A 132 -36.70 22.62 -8.61
N TYR A 133 -35.37 22.65 -8.50
CA TYR A 133 -34.54 21.44 -8.47
C TYR A 133 -34.93 20.50 -7.31
N LEU A 134 -35.14 21.03 -6.10
CA LEU A 134 -35.54 20.22 -4.95
C LEU A 134 -36.98 19.69 -5.07
N ILE A 135 -37.90 20.50 -5.62
CA ILE A 135 -39.29 20.09 -5.88
C ILE A 135 -39.33 18.96 -6.90
N ASN A 136 -38.59 19.08 -8.00
CA ASN A 136 -38.48 18.04 -9.04
C ASN A 136 -37.83 16.74 -8.51
N ARG A 137 -37.06 16.85 -7.43
CA ARG A 137 -36.46 15.71 -6.70
C ARG A 137 -37.39 15.11 -5.64
N HIS A 138 -38.62 15.62 -5.52
CA HIS A 138 -39.60 15.24 -4.51
C HIS A 138 -39.06 15.34 -3.06
N ILE A 139 -38.17 16.30 -2.80
CA ILE A 139 -37.63 16.52 -1.47
C ILE A 139 -38.72 17.17 -0.59
N PRO A 140 -39.00 16.66 0.62
CA PRO A 140 -39.98 17.24 1.52
C PRO A 140 -39.67 18.72 1.82
N LYS A 141 -40.68 19.61 1.72
CA LYS A 141 -40.52 21.06 1.95
C LYS A 141 -39.95 21.41 3.34
N LYS A 142 -40.16 20.55 4.34
CA LYS A 142 -39.57 20.67 5.69
C LYS A 142 -38.04 20.61 5.72
N ALA A 143 -37.42 20.12 4.64
CA ALA A 143 -35.96 20.03 4.50
C ALA A 143 -35.37 21.22 3.72
N PHE A 144 -36.17 22.24 3.36
CA PHE A 144 -35.72 23.46 2.66
C PHE A 144 -35.11 24.51 3.61
N LEU A 145 -34.66 24.07 4.78
CA LEU A 145 -33.93 24.86 5.77
C LEU A 145 -32.70 25.55 5.17
#